data_AF-A0A093CDG4-F1
#
_entry.id   AF-A0A093CDG4-F1
#
_cell.length_a   1.000
_cell.length_b   1.000
_cell.length_c   1.000
_cell.angle_alpha   90.00
_cell.angle_beta   90.00
_cell.angle_gamma   90.00
#
_symmetry.space_group_name_H-M   'P 1'
#
loop_
_entity.id
_entity.type
_entity.pdbx_description
1 polymer ?
#
loop_
_entity_poly.entity_id
_entity_poly.type
_entity_poly.pdbx_seq_one_letter_code
_entity_poly.pdbx_strand_id
1 'polypeptide(L)'
;ILGAAVLLCMADVLHAFAIEEKGDVFRRTDCPAFLVFDSAAYLADMTFELPCKCKPEEVSEVVWYFQKEMGSHQTRVLTDLAGTVIVDSAHVQAGSDVLKRFSLRMFSLIVFRAQVTDSGHYICGTKKGEYFSGYDVDVQPTEHITVAFLDRGQHVQDDVQAKLFSLFTTFWDWTVCDRCGVRGEQRRIGLCYVQSNWLNPRYRTTLPNVTSCGSRAVPARLQHIGHLRQPEVAIRSCLTPCPK
;
A
#
# COMPACT_ATOMS: atom_id res chain seq x y z
N ILE A 1 1.92 9.78 -49.62
CA ILE A 1 1.62 10.58 -48.41
C ILE A 1 0.77 9.80 -47.39
N LEU A 2 -0.16 8.91 -47.82
CA LEU A 2 -0.92 8.07 -46.87
C LEU A 2 -0.12 6.95 -46.16
N GLY A 3 0.97 6.44 -46.76
CA GLY A 3 1.76 5.36 -46.17
C GLY A 3 2.65 5.76 -44.98
N ALA A 4 3.04 7.03 -44.88
CA ALA A 4 3.90 7.53 -43.81
C ALA A 4 3.12 7.77 -42.49
N ALA A 5 1.85 8.18 -42.59
CA ALA A 5 1.01 8.44 -41.42
C ALA A 5 0.61 7.15 -40.68
N VAL A 6 0.46 6.03 -41.40
CA VAL A 6 0.11 4.73 -40.80
C VAL A 6 1.30 4.11 -40.04
N LEU A 7 2.53 4.30 -40.53
CA LEU A 7 3.74 3.86 -39.84
C LEU A 7 4.01 4.62 -38.54
N LEU A 8 3.68 5.93 -38.50
CA LEU A 8 3.78 6.73 -37.28
C LEU A 8 2.73 6.33 -36.23
N CYS A 9 1.49 6.02 -36.64
CA CYS A 9 0.47 5.53 -35.71
C CYS A 9 0.80 4.16 -35.09
N MET A 10 1.50 3.28 -35.80
CA MET A 10 1.92 1.99 -35.24
C MET A 10 3.12 2.12 -34.29
N ALA A 11 3.95 3.17 -34.43
CA ALA A 11 5.04 3.45 -33.49
C ALA A 11 4.54 4.00 -32.14
N ASP A 12 3.46 4.79 -32.16
CA ASP A 12 2.82 5.32 -30.94
C ASP A 12 2.03 4.24 -30.18
N VAL A 13 1.42 3.28 -30.89
CA VAL A 13 0.74 2.13 -30.26
C VAL A 13 1.73 1.15 -29.64
N LEU A 14 2.94 1.02 -30.20
CA LEU A 14 4.00 0.18 -29.61
C LEU A 14 4.68 0.82 -28.38
N HIS A 15 4.55 2.14 -28.18
CA HIS A 15 4.97 2.80 -26.93
C HIS A 15 3.97 2.63 -25.78
N ALA A 16 2.69 2.37 -26.07
CA ALA A 16 1.67 2.14 -25.04
C ALA A 16 1.74 0.73 -24.41
N PHE A 17 2.47 -0.18 -25.05
CA PHE A 17 2.78 -1.52 -24.53
C PHE A 17 4.29 -1.73 -24.35
N ALA A 18 5.01 -0.66 -24.02
CA ALA A 18 6.25 -0.84 -23.29
C ALA A 18 5.89 -1.48 -21.95
N ILE A 19 5.90 -2.82 -21.93
CA ILE A 19 6.14 -3.59 -20.72
C ILE A 19 7.41 -2.97 -20.17
N GLU A 20 7.25 -2.10 -19.18
CA GLU A 20 8.36 -1.56 -18.42
C GLU A 20 9.08 -2.78 -17.91
N GLU A 21 10.19 -3.10 -18.56
CA GLU A 21 11.09 -4.16 -18.16
C GLU A 21 11.60 -3.69 -16.80
N LYS A 22 10.90 -4.08 -15.72
CA LYS A 22 11.22 -3.82 -14.31
C LYS A 22 12.57 -4.43 -13.90
N GLY A 23 13.44 -4.72 -14.86
CA GLY A 23 14.81 -5.14 -14.70
C GLY A 23 15.76 -3.96 -14.53
N ASP A 24 15.41 -2.91 -13.77
CA ASP A 24 16.42 -2.10 -13.08
C ASP A 24 15.88 -1.04 -12.11
N VAL A 25 14.92 -1.39 -11.25
CA VAL A 25 14.48 -0.46 -10.18
C VAL A 25 15.65 -0.07 -9.26
N PHE A 26 16.69 -0.91 -9.18
CA PHE A 26 17.86 -0.70 -8.32
C PHE A 26 18.98 0.16 -8.93
N ARG A 27 19.19 0.20 -10.25
CA ARG A 27 20.24 1.06 -10.85
C ARG A 27 19.95 2.55 -10.84
N ARG A 28 18.70 2.97 -10.60
CA ARG A 28 18.28 4.37 -10.75
C ARG A 28 18.10 5.13 -9.44
N THR A 29 18.23 4.49 -8.28
CA THR A 29 17.95 5.16 -6.99
C THR A 29 18.93 4.75 -5.91
N ASP A 30 19.78 5.70 -5.52
CA ASP A 30 20.68 5.54 -4.38
C ASP A 30 19.88 5.34 -3.09
N CYS A 31 20.34 4.42 -2.25
CA CYS A 31 19.76 4.26 -0.92
C CYS A 31 20.02 5.50 -0.05
N PRO A 32 19.04 5.94 0.74
CA PRO A 32 19.23 7.04 1.67
C PRO A 32 20.31 6.68 2.70
N ALA A 33 21.16 7.65 3.05
CA ALA A 33 22.24 7.46 4.03
C ALA A 33 21.74 7.08 5.44
N PHE A 34 20.46 7.31 5.73
CA PHE A 34 19.80 6.95 6.98
C PHE A 34 18.51 6.18 6.70
N LEU A 35 18.18 5.22 7.55
CA LEU A 35 16.94 4.45 7.44
C LEU A 35 15.71 5.33 7.71
N VAL A 36 15.04 5.67 6.62
CA VAL A 36 13.75 6.35 6.54
C VAL A 36 12.65 5.34 6.25
N PHE A 37 11.44 5.67 6.68
CA PHE A 37 10.27 4.80 6.50
C PHE A 37 9.26 5.48 5.59
N ASP A 38 8.99 4.90 4.43
CA ASP A 38 7.91 5.38 3.58
C ASP A 38 6.56 4.91 4.14
N SER A 39 5.62 5.85 4.29
CA SER A 39 4.27 5.52 4.77
C SER A 39 3.51 4.74 3.70
N ALA A 40 2.89 3.63 4.11
CA ALA A 40 1.98 2.85 3.29
C ALA A 40 0.75 2.47 4.13
N ALA A 41 -0.43 2.53 3.53
CA ALA A 41 -1.69 2.25 4.21
C ALA A 41 -2.54 1.29 3.39
N TYR A 42 -3.14 0.32 4.08
CA TYR A 42 -3.97 -0.72 3.47
C TYR A 42 -5.21 -0.98 4.33
N LEU A 43 -6.26 -1.52 3.71
CA LEU A 43 -7.38 -2.07 4.44
C LEU A 43 -7.06 -3.52 4.86
N ALA A 44 -7.59 -3.96 6.00
CA ALA A 44 -7.51 -5.36 6.38
C ALA A 44 -8.13 -6.28 5.30
N ASP A 45 -7.64 -7.51 5.27
CA ASP A 45 -7.91 -8.56 4.28
C ASP A 45 -7.41 -8.29 2.85
N MET A 46 -6.79 -7.13 2.59
CA MET A 46 -6.10 -6.87 1.32
C MET A 46 -4.78 -7.62 1.21
N THR A 47 -4.33 -7.83 -0.03
CA THR A 47 -2.95 -8.23 -0.31
C THR A 47 -2.17 -6.98 -0.72
N PHE A 48 -1.00 -6.79 -0.14
CA PHE A 48 -0.11 -5.68 -0.50
C PHE A 48 1.28 -6.16 -0.86
N GLU A 49 1.95 -5.39 -1.71
CA GLU A 49 3.34 -5.60 -2.12
C GLU A 49 4.19 -4.42 -1.67
N LEU A 50 5.30 -4.71 -0.99
CA LEU A 50 6.33 -3.75 -0.61
C LEU A 50 7.58 -4.05 -1.42
N PRO A 51 7.90 -3.25 -2.45
CA PRO A 51 9.16 -3.40 -3.17
C PRO A 51 10.32 -2.91 -2.31
N CYS A 52 11.44 -3.62 -2.33
CA CYS A 52 12.69 -3.05 -1.80
C CYS A 52 13.14 -1.97 -2.79
N LYS A 53 13.15 -0.70 -2.37
CA LYS A 53 13.29 0.44 -3.30
C LYS A 53 14.70 0.63 -3.83
N CYS A 54 15.70 0.16 -3.09
CA CYS A 54 17.10 0.33 -3.40
C CYS A 54 17.89 -0.82 -2.75
N LYS A 55 19.04 -1.16 -3.33
CA LYS A 55 20.05 -2.07 -2.77
C LYS A 55 21.39 -1.79 -3.47
N PRO A 56 22.53 -1.96 -2.80
CA PRO A 56 23.84 -1.94 -3.45
C PRO A 56 23.96 -3.01 -4.55
N GLU A 57 24.75 -2.74 -5.60
CA GLU A 57 24.93 -3.67 -6.72
C GLU A 57 25.51 -5.01 -6.27
N GLU A 58 26.37 -5.00 -5.24
CA GLU A 58 27.09 -6.16 -4.71
C GLU A 58 26.20 -7.16 -3.95
N VAL A 59 24.98 -6.75 -3.61
CA VAL A 59 24.04 -7.57 -2.85
C VAL A 59 23.25 -8.42 -3.83
N SER A 60 23.24 -9.75 -3.72
CA SER A 60 22.46 -10.60 -4.64
C SER A 60 21.08 -10.99 -4.09
N GLU A 61 20.91 -10.90 -2.77
CA GLU A 61 19.73 -11.35 -2.04
C GLU A 61 19.29 -10.29 -1.03
N VAL A 62 17.97 -10.14 -0.88
CA VAL A 62 17.37 -9.22 0.09
C VAL A 62 16.65 -10.02 1.17
N VAL A 63 16.84 -9.60 2.41
CA VAL A 63 16.11 -10.08 3.58
C VAL A 63 15.11 -9.03 4.00
N TRP A 64 13.91 -9.47 4.38
CA TRP A 64 12.91 -8.61 4.99
C TRP A 64 12.88 -8.82 6.50
N TYR A 65 12.73 -7.72 7.22
CA TYR A 65 12.57 -7.70 8.67
C TYR A 65 11.25 -7.03 9.02
N PHE A 66 10.54 -7.57 10.00
CA PHE A 66 9.33 -6.99 10.56
C PHE A 66 9.54 -6.63 12.03
N GLN A 67 9.20 -5.40 12.39
CA GLN A 67 9.18 -4.91 13.76
C GLN A 67 7.83 -4.26 14.05
N LYS A 68 7.15 -4.71 15.12
CA LYS A 68 5.88 -4.10 15.53
C LYS A 68 6.07 -2.67 16.04
N GLU A 69 7.20 -2.45 16.69
CA GLU A 69 7.64 -1.17 17.24
C GLU A 69 9.13 -1.02 16.98
N MET A 70 9.54 0.16 16.47
CA MET A 70 10.96 0.46 16.29
C MET A 70 11.72 0.33 17.61
N GLY A 71 12.83 -0.39 17.57
CA GLY A 71 13.68 -0.62 18.75
C GLY A 71 13.18 -1.73 19.68
N SER A 72 12.09 -2.42 19.34
CA SER A 72 11.69 -3.64 20.04
C SER A 72 12.70 -4.76 19.83
N HIS A 73 12.97 -5.54 20.89
CA HIS A 73 13.76 -6.77 20.80
C HIS A 73 13.08 -7.86 19.94
N GLN A 74 11.80 -7.70 19.61
CA GLN A 74 11.02 -8.65 18.81
C GLN A 74 11.12 -8.32 17.30
N THR A 75 12.32 -8.41 16.75
CA THR A 75 12.52 -8.33 15.30
C THR A 75 12.27 -9.71 14.69
N ARG A 76 11.32 -9.81 13.76
CA ARG A 76 11.05 -11.03 13.01
C ARG A 76 11.75 -10.97 11.67
N VAL A 77 12.48 -12.01 11.32
CA VAL A 77 13.11 -12.15 10.01
C VAL A 77 12.12 -12.85 9.08
N LEU A 78 11.73 -12.17 8.02
CA LEU A 78 10.85 -12.67 6.96
C LEU A 78 11.73 -13.15 5.82
N THR A 79 12.14 -14.41 5.86
CA THR A 79 12.97 -15.01 4.81
C THR A 79 12.39 -16.31 4.32
N ASP A 80 12.60 -16.55 3.03
CA ASP A 80 12.54 -17.86 2.41
C ASP A 80 13.95 -18.47 2.44
N LEU A 81 14.38 -19.06 3.56
CA LEU A 81 15.70 -19.71 3.62
C LEU A 81 15.96 -20.76 2.51
N ALA A 82 14.95 -21.10 1.69
CA ALA A 82 15.05 -21.97 0.51
C ALA A 82 14.36 -21.44 -0.78
N GLY A 83 14.01 -20.16 -0.92
CA GLY A 83 13.50 -19.63 -2.19
C GLY A 83 12.14 -20.18 -2.67
N THR A 84 11.41 -20.92 -1.83
CA THR A 84 10.33 -21.85 -2.27
C THR A 84 8.98 -21.60 -1.60
N VAL A 85 8.83 -20.53 -0.82
CA VAL A 85 7.56 -20.24 -0.15
C VAL A 85 6.64 -19.45 -1.10
N ILE A 86 5.96 -20.19 -1.97
CA ILE A 86 4.73 -19.74 -2.62
C ILE A 86 3.60 -20.06 -1.66
N VAL A 87 3.15 -19.08 -0.88
CA VAL A 87 1.92 -19.23 -0.10
C VAL A 87 0.76 -19.14 -1.07
N ASP A 88 0.04 -20.25 -1.26
CA ASP A 88 -1.24 -20.21 -1.96
C ASP A 88 -2.25 -19.44 -1.11
N SER A 89 -2.63 -18.25 -1.59
CA SER A 89 -3.55 -17.34 -0.91
C SER A 89 -4.94 -17.95 -0.71
N ALA A 90 -5.31 -19.01 -1.45
CA ALA A 90 -6.58 -19.72 -1.27
C ALA A 90 -6.65 -20.47 0.07
N HIS A 91 -5.52 -20.97 0.58
CA HIS A 91 -5.45 -21.84 1.76
C HIS A 91 -5.13 -21.08 3.07
N VAL A 92 -4.99 -19.76 3.01
CA VAL A 92 -4.63 -18.91 4.16
C VAL A 92 -5.88 -18.50 4.94
N GLN A 93 -6.05 -18.94 6.18
CA GLN A 93 -7.14 -18.46 7.03
C GLN A 93 -6.93 -17.00 7.47
N ALA A 94 -8.00 -16.21 7.50
CA ALA A 94 -7.98 -14.87 8.09
C ALA A 94 -7.59 -14.97 9.58
N GLY A 95 -6.64 -14.13 10.01
CA GLY A 95 -6.14 -14.10 11.40
C GLY A 95 -4.89 -14.95 11.71
N SER A 96 -4.26 -15.62 10.74
CA SER A 96 -2.98 -16.32 11.01
C SER A 96 -1.79 -15.35 11.16
N ASP A 97 -0.70 -15.78 11.79
CA ASP A 97 0.54 -14.97 11.91
C ASP A 97 1.06 -14.53 10.53
N VAL A 98 1.56 -13.29 10.42
CA VAL A 98 2.15 -12.73 9.19
C VAL A 98 3.18 -13.68 8.57
N LEU A 99 3.95 -14.40 9.40
CA LEU A 99 4.96 -15.38 8.99
C LEU A 99 4.41 -16.53 8.13
N LYS A 100 3.09 -16.76 8.16
CA LYS A 100 2.42 -17.80 7.38
C LYS A 100 1.72 -17.25 6.13
N ARG A 101 1.70 -15.93 5.95
CA ARG A 101 0.90 -15.22 4.93
C ARG A 101 1.73 -14.30 4.05
N PHE A 102 3.00 -14.59 3.81
CA PHE A 102 3.82 -13.77 2.95
C PHE A 102 4.54 -14.59 1.88
N SER A 103 4.94 -13.93 0.81
CA SER A 103 5.84 -14.47 -0.21
C SER A 103 6.86 -13.41 -0.61
N LEU A 104 8.04 -13.85 -1.04
CA LEU A 104 9.09 -12.99 -1.56
C LEU A 104 9.17 -13.20 -3.07
N ARG A 105 9.01 -12.13 -3.84
CA ARG A 105 9.09 -12.18 -5.31
C ARG A 105 9.91 -11.01 -5.81
N MET A 106 11.00 -11.30 -6.52
CA MET A 106 11.86 -10.27 -7.13
C MET A 106 12.25 -9.17 -6.10
N PHE A 107 12.67 -9.58 -4.90
CA PHE A 107 13.02 -8.72 -3.76
C PHE A 107 11.87 -7.94 -3.11
N SER A 108 10.65 -8.00 -3.66
CA SER A 108 9.45 -7.47 -3.02
C SER A 108 8.90 -8.43 -1.98
N LEU A 109 8.39 -7.89 -0.88
CA LEU A 109 7.59 -8.61 0.09
C LEU A 109 6.11 -8.49 -0.28
N ILE A 110 5.43 -9.63 -0.46
CA ILE A 110 3.99 -9.69 -0.69
C ILE A 110 3.35 -10.25 0.57
N VAL A 111 2.44 -9.51 1.19
CA VAL A 111 1.68 -9.96 2.37
C VAL A 111 0.23 -10.17 1.96
N PHE A 112 -0.27 -11.39 2.16
CA PHE A 112 -1.61 -11.82 1.82
C PHE A 112 -2.57 -11.65 2.98
N ARG A 113 -3.81 -11.24 2.69
CA ARG A 113 -4.92 -11.13 3.66
C ARG A 113 -4.48 -10.40 4.93
N ALA A 114 -3.93 -9.20 4.74
CA ALA A 114 -3.33 -8.37 5.79
C ALA A 114 -4.25 -8.21 6.99
N GLN A 115 -3.71 -8.29 8.19
CA GLN A 115 -4.44 -8.10 9.44
C GLN A 115 -3.98 -6.81 10.11
N VAL A 116 -4.80 -6.21 10.96
CA VAL A 116 -4.42 -5.00 11.74
C VAL A 116 -3.17 -5.25 12.60
N THR A 117 -2.96 -6.50 13.02
CA THR A 117 -1.74 -6.90 13.74
C THR A 117 -0.48 -6.83 12.89
N ASP A 118 -0.61 -6.83 11.56
CA ASP A 118 0.49 -6.73 10.61
C ASP A 118 0.98 -5.28 10.43
N SER A 119 0.26 -4.27 10.96
CA SER A 119 0.77 -2.88 10.98
C SER A 119 2.10 -2.80 11.74
N GLY A 120 3.09 -2.11 11.18
CA GLY A 120 4.44 -2.00 11.75
C GLY A 120 5.49 -1.61 10.73
N HIS A 121 6.75 -1.79 11.11
CA HIS A 121 7.90 -1.44 10.29
C HIS A 121 8.39 -2.66 9.51
N TYR A 122 8.43 -2.52 8.20
CA TYR A 122 8.97 -3.52 7.29
C TYR A 122 10.25 -2.98 6.67
N ILE A 123 11.36 -3.68 6.85
CA ILE A 123 12.69 -3.19 6.49
C ILE A 123 13.33 -4.20 5.54
N CYS A 124 13.80 -3.74 4.39
CA CYS A 124 14.61 -4.56 3.50
C CYS A 124 16.11 -4.31 3.72
N GLY A 125 16.91 -5.36 3.71
CA GLY A 125 18.35 -5.29 4.00
C GLY A 125 19.11 -6.59 3.70
N THR A 126 20.33 -6.70 4.21
CA THR A 126 21.14 -7.93 4.12
C THR A 126 20.94 -8.86 5.31
N LYS A 127 21.38 -10.11 5.18
CA LYS A 127 21.48 -11.08 6.30
C LYS A 127 22.39 -10.60 7.44
N LYS A 128 23.29 -9.65 7.18
CA LYS A 128 24.21 -9.07 8.17
C LYS A 128 23.58 -7.90 8.95
N GLY A 129 22.36 -7.50 8.62
CA GLY A 129 21.66 -6.39 9.27
C GLY A 129 21.97 -5.02 8.67
N GLU A 130 22.48 -4.95 7.44
CA GLU A 130 22.62 -3.69 6.71
C GLU A 130 21.27 -3.36 6.06
N TYR A 131 20.63 -2.27 6.49
CA TYR A 131 19.29 -1.88 6.05
C TYR A 131 19.33 -0.86 4.90
N PHE A 132 18.46 -1.03 3.91
CA PHE A 132 18.45 -0.21 2.69
C PHE A 132 17.26 0.76 2.64
N SER A 133 16.06 0.23 2.86
CA SER A 133 14.82 1.01 2.87
C SER A 133 13.82 0.37 3.82
N GLY A 134 12.86 1.17 4.29
CA GLY A 134 11.82 0.70 5.19
C GLY A 134 10.46 1.31 4.86
N TYR A 135 9.42 0.64 5.32
CA TYR A 135 8.04 1.09 5.26
C TYR A 135 7.46 1.17 6.66
N ASP A 136 6.67 2.21 6.92
CA ASP A 136 5.73 2.25 8.03
C ASP A 136 4.36 1.90 7.48
N VAL A 137 3.93 0.66 7.76
CA VAL A 137 2.70 0.09 7.23
C VAL A 137 1.59 0.22 8.26
N ASP A 138 0.49 0.83 7.84
CA ASP A 138 -0.76 0.89 8.60
C ASP A 138 -1.86 0.08 7.92
N VAL A 139 -2.25 -1.04 8.53
CA VAL A 139 -3.39 -1.86 8.12
C VAL A 139 -4.61 -1.46 8.97
N GLN A 140 -5.58 -0.80 8.34
CA GLN A 140 -6.79 -0.31 9.00
C GLN A 140 -7.87 -1.40 9.05
N PRO A 141 -8.64 -1.48 10.16
CA PRO A 141 -9.64 -2.54 10.34
C PRO A 141 -10.78 -2.46 9.32
N THR A 142 -11.33 -3.62 8.97
CA THR A 142 -12.60 -3.74 8.23
C THR A 142 -13.81 -3.73 9.17
N GLU A 143 -13.58 -3.91 10.47
CA GLU A 143 -14.62 -3.77 11.51
C GLU A 143 -15.19 -2.34 11.48
N HIS A 144 -16.52 -2.24 11.45
CA HIS A 144 -17.25 -0.96 11.44
C HIS A 144 -16.99 -0.05 10.21
N ILE A 145 -16.68 -0.64 9.05
CA ILE A 145 -16.55 0.13 7.80
C ILE A 145 -17.86 0.85 7.44
N THR A 146 -17.78 2.14 7.11
CA THR A 146 -18.93 2.93 6.67
C THR A 146 -19.16 2.73 5.18
N VAL A 147 -20.39 2.39 4.77
CA VAL A 147 -20.74 2.22 3.35
C VAL A 147 -21.70 3.31 2.89
N ALA A 148 -21.35 4.02 1.83
CA ALA A 148 -22.16 5.09 1.23
C ALA A 148 -22.56 4.76 -0.21
N PHE A 149 -23.87 4.67 -0.47
CA PHE A 149 -24.44 4.52 -1.82
C PHE A 149 -24.73 5.89 -2.43
N LEU A 150 -23.83 6.38 -3.28
CA LEU A 150 -23.86 7.75 -3.81
C LEU A 150 -25.12 8.02 -4.65
N ASP A 151 -25.61 7.03 -5.41
CA ASP A 151 -26.81 7.19 -6.24
C ASP A 151 -28.10 7.30 -5.40
N ARG A 152 -28.05 6.95 -4.11
CA ARG A 152 -29.16 7.09 -3.17
C ARG A 152 -29.08 8.41 -2.38
N GLY A 153 -28.18 9.32 -2.76
CA GLY A 153 -27.93 10.55 -2.03
C GLY A 153 -27.27 10.33 -0.66
N GLN A 154 -26.65 9.16 -0.43
CA GLN A 154 -25.79 8.96 0.73
C GLN A 154 -24.43 9.58 0.46
N HIS A 155 -23.78 10.04 1.52
CA HIS A 155 -22.48 10.69 1.44
C HIS A 155 -21.48 9.97 2.35
N VAL A 156 -20.21 10.07 1.98
CA VAL A 156 -19.09 9.66 2.85
C VAL A 156 -19.00 10.63 4.03
N GLN A 157 -18.30 10.25 5.08
CA GLN A 157 -18.14 11.05 6.29
C GLN A 157 -17.45 12.38 5.96
N ASP A 158 -17.95 13.46 6.54
CA ASP A 158 -17.30 14.77 6.46
C ASP A 158 -15.96 14.76 7.19
N ASP A 159 -15.04 15.60 6.74
CA ASP A 159 -13.72 15.74 7.38
C ASP A 159 -13.86 16.36 8.78
N VAL A 160 -13.06 15.86 9.72
CA VAL A 160 -13.02 16.39 11.10
C VAL A 160 -11.87 17.38 11.22
N GLN A 161 -12.22 18.65 11.44
CA GLN A 161 -11.24 19.71 11.62
C GLN A 161 -11.04 20.01 13.12
N ALA A 162 -9.81 19.85 13.61
CA ALA A 162 -9.41 20.23 14.96
C ALA A 162 -8.29 21.28 14.93
N LYS A 163 -7.97 21.88 16.08
CA LYS A 163 -6.94 22.94 16.17
C LYS A 163 -5.54 22.45 15.81
N LEU A 164 -5.22 21.19 16.09
CA LEU A 164 -3.87 20.62 15.95
C LEU A 164 -3.75 19.61 14.80
N PHE A 165 -4.87 19.19 14.22
CA PHE A 165 -4.91 18.19 13.17
C PHE A 165 -6.22 18.27 12.38
N SER A 166 -6.23 17.69 11.19
CA SER A 166 -7.46 17.32 10.47
C SER A 166 -7.48 15.83 10.22
N LEU A 167 -8.67 15.22 10.27
CA LEU A 167 -8.91 13.83 9.90
C LEU A 167 -9.82 13.78 8.69
N PHE A 168 -9.41 13.01 7.69
CA PHE A 168 -10.12 12.91 6.43
C PHE A 168 -9.93 11.52 5.83
N THR A 169 -10.71 11.21 4.82
CA THR A 169 -10.58 9.96 4.08
C THR A 169 -9.88 10.19 2.76
N THR A 170 -8.78 9.48 2.52
CA THR A 170 -8.20 9.40 1.17
C THR A 170 -8.76 8.18 0.48
N PHE A 171 -9.40 8.38 -0.67
CA PHE A 171 -9.97 7.31 -1.47
C PHE A 171 -8.99 6.82 -2.52
N TRP A 172 -8.93 5.50 -2.70
CA TRP A 172 -8.35 4.89 -3.88
C TRP A 172 -9.22 5.16 -5.12
N ASP A 173 -8.67 4.84 -6.28
CA ASP A 173 -9.41 4.93 -7.53
C ASP A 173 -10.65 4.03 -7.54
N TRP A 174 -11.63 4.43 -8.34
CA TRP A 174 -12.80 3.61 -8.59
C TRP A 174 -12.39 2.28 -9.25
N THR A 175 -12.97 1.19 -8.78
CA THR A 175 -12.87 -0.09 -9.49
C THR A 175 -13.43 0.05 -10.90
N VAL A 176 -13.00 -0.85 -11.78
CA VAL A 176 -13.74 -1.10 -13.02
C VAL A 176 -15.19 -1.46 -12.70
N CYS A 177 -16.08 -1.22 -13.66
CA CYS A 177 -17.49 -1.58 -13.52
C CYS A 177 -17.61 -3.10 -13.35
N ASP A 178 -18.38 -3.55 -12.36
CA ASP A 178 -18.54 -4.99 -12.06
C ASP A 178 -19.23 -5.79 -13.18
N ARG A 179 -19.96 -5.09 -14.06
CA ARG A 179 -20.77 -5.64 -15.15
C ARG A 179 -20.66 -4.75 -16.39
N CYS A 180 -20.81 -5.34 -17.56
CA CYS A 180 -20.90 -4.63 -18.84
C CYS A 180 -22.25 -4.90 -19.52
N GLY A 181 -22.71 -3.99 -20.39
CA GLY A 181 -23.97 -4.09 -21.15
C GLY A 181 -25.24 -3.90 -20.32
N VAL A 182 -25.13 -3.91 -19.00
CA VAL A 182 -26.20 -3.68 -18.02
C VAL A 182 -25.72 -2.73 -16.93
N ARG A 183 -26.64 -2.22 -16.10
CA ARG A 183 -26.28 -1.42 -14.93
C ARG A 183 -25.41 -2.24 -13.96
N GLY A 184 -24.21 -1.76 -13.73
CA GLY A 184 -23.26 -2.31 -12.77
C GLY A 184 -22.97 -1.35 -11.62
N GLU A 185 -22.00 -1.73 -10.79
CA GLU A 185 -21.48 -0.94 -9.68
C GLU A 185 -19.97 -0.73 -9.80
N GLN A 186 -19.52 0.46 -9.39
CA GLN A 186 -18.12 0.73 -9.05
C GLN A 186 -18.03 0.98 -7.56
N ARG A 187 -16.90 0.60 -6.99
CA ARG A 187 -16.58 0.79 -5.58
C ARG A 187 -15.25 1.53 -5.47
N ARG A 188 -15.06 2.31 -4.42
CA ARG A 188 -13.75 2.81 -4.02
C ARG A 188 -13.61 2.73 -2.53
N ILE A 189 -12.41 2.41 -2.09
CA ILE A 189 -12.09 2.22 -0.68
C ILE A 189 -11.38 3.46 -0.19
N GLY A 190 -11.80 3.95 0.96
CA GLY A 190 -11.28 5.10 1.64
C GLY A 190 -10.64 4.70 2.96
N LEU A 191 -9.44 5.20 3.21
CA LEU A 191 -8.70 4.97 4.45
C LEU A 191 -8.59 6.28 5.25
N CYS A 192 -8.48 6.16 6.57
CA CYS A 192 -8.30 7.30 7.47
C CYS A 192 -6.90 7.90 7.33
N TYR A 193 -6.82 9.20 7.11
CA TYR A 193 -5.59 9.98 7.15
C TYR A 193 -5.70 11.13 8.13
N VAL A 194 -4.55 11.51 8.69
CA VAL A 194 -4.39 12.67 9.55
C VAL A 194 -3.42 13.64 8.92
N GLN A 195 -3.77 14.93 8.89
CA GLN A 195 -2.84 16.01 8.61
C GLN A 195 -2.45 16.71 9.92
N SER A 196 -1.16 16.87 10.17
CA SER A 196 -0.66 17.63 11.32
C SER A 196 0.77 18.11 11.11
N ASN A 197 1.09 19.30 11.63
CA ASN A 197 2.47 19.81 11.64
C ASN A 197 3.36 19.11 12.68
N TRP A 198 2.80 18.20 13.47
CA TRP A 198 3.47 17.49 14.56
C TRP A 198 3.84 16.04 14.20
N LEU A 199 3.69 15.64 12.94
CA LEU A 199 4.09 14.31 12.49
C LEU A 199 5.61 14.15 12.57
N ASN A 200 6.06 12.94 12.89
CA ASN A 200 7.48 12.65 13.00
C ASN A 200 8.14 12.63 11.60
N PRO A 201 9.15 13.49 11.33
CA PRO A 201 9.77 13.64 10.01
C PRO A 201 10.59 12.43 9.55
N ARG A 202 10.86 11.46 10.44
CA ARG A 202 11.53 10.20 10.08
C ARG A 202 10.69 9.35 9.10
N TYR A 203 9.38 9.56 9.10
CA TYR A 203 8.44 8.88 8.23
C TYR A 203 8.16 9.75 7.01
N ARG A 204 8.57 9.27 5.84
CA ARG A 204 8.34 9.94 4.57
C ARG A 204 6.92 9.69 4.11
N THR A 205 6.27 10.76 3.69
CA THR A 205 4.88 10.75 3.24
C THR A 205 4.81 11.34 1.84
N THR A 206 3.87 10.86 1.03
CA THR A 206 3.68 11.37 -0.34
C THR A 206 3.24 12.83 -0.33
N LEU A 207 2.44 13.20 0.66
CA LEU A 207 1.98 14.57 0.89
C LEU A 207 2.62 15.11 2.18
N PRO A 208 3.12 16.36 2.19
CA PRO A 208 3.68 16.96 3.40
C PRO A 208 2.67 16.97 4.55
N ASN A 209 3.13 16.62 5.74
CA ASN A 209 2.35 16.66 6.98
C ASN A 209 1.08 15.77 6.97
N VAL A 210 0.99 14.78 6.10
CA VAL A 210 -0.15 13.85 5.99
C VAL A 210 0.34 12.42 6.15
N THR A 211 -0.28 11.64 7.05
CA THR A 211 0.01 10.20 7.21
C THR A 211 -1.26 9.42 7.50
N SER A 212 -1.20 8.10 7.40
CA SER A 212 -2.30 7.20 7.79
C SER A 212 -2.56 7.29 9.29
N CYS A 213 -3.82 7.19 9.72
CA CYS A 213 -4.20 7.43 11.12
C CYS A 213 -3.52 6.48 12.13
N GLY A 214 -3.23 5.23 11.76
CA GLY A 214 -2.51 4.26 12.60
C GLY A 214 -0.99 4.27 12.43
N SER A 215 -0.45 5.18 11.61
CA SER A 215 0.98 5.33 11.37
C SER A 215 1.75 5.68 12.65
N ARG A 216 2.98 5.17 12.78
CA ARG A 216 3.87 5.52 13.89
C ARG A 216 4.47 6.92 13.75
N ALA A 217 4.21 7.61 12.64
CA ALA A 217 4.48 9.03 12.49
C ALA A 217 3.55 9.90 13.35
N VAL A 218 2.38 9.38 13.74
CA VAL A 218 1.41 10.09 14.60
C VAL A 218 1.92 10.08 16.05
N PRO A 219 2.06 11.26 16.69
CA PRO A 219 2.47 11.36 18.09
C PRO A 219 1.56 10.55 19.01
N ALA A 220 2.13 9.96 20.08
CA ALA A 220 1.36 9.14 21.04
C ALA A 220 0.10 9.83 21.58
N ARG A 221 0.17 11.15 21.82
CA ARG A 221 -0.98 11.96 22.27
C ARG A 221 -2.12 12.02 21.27
N LEU A 222 -1.85 11.79 19.98
CA LEU A 222 -2.81 11.84 18.89
C LEU A 222 -3.20 10.44 18.38
N GLN A 223 -2.59 9.35 18.86
CA GLN A 223 -2.91 8.00 18.34
C GLN A 223 -4.38 7.59 18.55
N HIS A 224 -5.00 8.03 19.64
CA HIS A 224 -6.41 7.72 19.95
C HIS A 224 -7.41 8.32 18.94
N ILE A 225 -7.01 9.31 18.14
CA ILE A 225 -7.90 9.97 17.19
C ILE A 225 -8.24 9.07 15.99
N GLY A 226 -7.42 8.04 15.71
CA GLY A 226 -7.68 7.11 14.63
C GLY A 226 -9.01 6.36 14.79
N HIS A 227 -9.51 6.21 16.02
CA HIS A 227 -10.83 5.63 16.29
C HIS A 227 -12.00 6.55 15.95
N LEU A 228 -11.76 7.86 15.80
CA LEU A 228 -12.80 8.85 15.47
C LEU A 228 -13.26 8.75 14.02
N ARG A 229 -12.49 8.06 13.16
CA ARG A 229 -12.82 7.92 11.74
C ARG A 229 -12.53 6.51 11.28
N GLN A 230 -13.58 5.83 10.86
CA GLN A 230 -13.48 4.49 10.30
C GLN A 230 -13.19 4.54 8.80
N PRO A 231 -12.56 3.50 8.23
CA PRO A 231 -12.49 3.33 6.78
C PRO A 231 -13.88 3.38 6.13
N GLU A 232 -13.90 3.68 4.84
CA GLU A 232 -15.13 3.94 4.11
C GLU A 232 -15.17 3.23 2.76
N VAL A 233 -16.35 2.83 2.32
CA VAL A 233 -16.58 2.35 0.95
C VAL A 233 -17.65 3.23 0.31
N ALA A 234 -17.27 3.91 -0.76
CA ALA A 234 -18.23 4.60 -1.61
C ALA A 234 -18.62 3.70 -2.79
N ILE A 235 -19.91 3.61 -3.07
CA ILE A 235 -20.48 2.80 -4.14
C ILE A 235 -21.31 3.69 -5.06
N ARG A 236 -21.12 3.56 -6.37
CA ARG A 236 -21.93 4.23 -7.40
C ARG A 236 -22.26 3.28 -8.54
N SER A 237 -23.33 3.59 -9.27
CA SER A 237 -23.70 2.87 -10.48
C SER A 237 -22.77 3.23 -11.63
N CYS A 238 -22.61 2.28 -12.54
CA CYS A 238 -21.92 2.46 -13.81
C CYS A 238 -22.66 1.75 -14.93
N LEU A 239 -22.40 2.20 -16.16
CA LEU A 239 -22.84 1.53 -17.38
C LEU A 239 -21.68 1.59 -18.38
N THR A 240 -21.12 0.43 -18.71
CA THR A 240 -20.02 0.30 -19.67
C THR A 240 -20.39 -0.72 -20.75
N PRO A 241 -20.01 -0.52 -22.03
CA PRO A 241 -20.20 -1.54 -23.06
C PRO A 241 -19.34 -2.78 -22.77
N CYS A 242 -19.77 -3.94 -23.25
CA CYS A 242 -18.94 -5.15 -23.18
C CYS A 242 -17.80 -5.08 -24.20
N PRO A 243 -16.60 -5.58 -23.85
CA PRO A 243 -15.54 -5.80 -24.83
C PRO A 243 -16.07 -6.65 -25.99
N LYS A 244 -15.60 -6.34 -27.20
CA LYS A 244 -15.90 -7.14 -28.39
C LYS A 244 -15.04 -8.40 -28.43
#